data_AF-A0A1H7PWM6-F1
#
_entry.id   AF-A0A1H7PWM6-F1
#
_cell.length_a   1.000
_cell.length_b   1.000
_cell.length_c   1.000
_cell.angle_alpha   90.00
_cell.angle_beta   90.00
_cell.angle_gamma   90.00
#
_symmetry.space_group_name_H-M   'P 1'
#
loop_
_entity.id
_entity.type
_entity.pdbx_description
1 polymer ?
#
loop_
_entity_poly.entity_id
_entity_poly.type
_entity_poly.pdbx_seq_one_letter_code
_entity_poly.pdbx_strand_id
1 'polypeptide(L)'
;MLVKGAPAGAATRAANDLVLSKEAQTALLENAFHRPSRSDIDMSKHVELPAIESVEVFAIDEDAASKRDEFLKRRQSYATVRSRSPSGCD
;
A
#
# COMPACT_ATOMS: atom_id res chain seq x y z
N MET A 1 7.84 -5.15 9.22
CA MET A 1 9.12 -4.87 8.53
C MET A 1 10.24 -4.93 9.54
N LEU A 2 11.27 -5.74 9.30
CA LEU A 2 12.46 -5.79 10.14
C LEU A 2 13.61 -5.15 9.37
N VAL A 3 14.24 -4.13 9.94
CA VAL A 3 15.41 -3.50 9.33
C VAL A 3 16.66 -4.27 9.75
N LYS A 4 17.49 -4.65 8.78
CA LYS A 4 18.76 -5.34 9.03
C LYS A 4 19.63 -4.46 9.95
N GLY A 5 20.13 -5.04 11.04
CA GLY A 5 20.98 -4.35 12.01
C GLY A 5 20.21 -3.46 13.02
N ALA A 6 18.88 -3.50 13.04
CA ALA A 6 18.12 -2.77 14.05
C ALA A 6 18.45 -3.26 15.47
N PRO A 7 18.68 -2.35 16.44
CA PRO A 7 19.18 -2.71 17.77
C PRO A 7 18.18 -3.52 18.61
N ALA A 8 16.88 -3.43 18.29
CA ALA A 8 15.78 -4.06 19.05
C ALA A 8 15.02 -5.12 18.23
N GLY A 9 15.74 -6.08 17.65
CA GLY A 9 15.17 -7.09 16.74
C GLY A 9 14.01 -7.90 17.33
N ALA A 10 14.11 -8.33 18.59
CA ALA A 10 13.06 -9.10 19.26
C ALA A 10 11.78 -8.27 19.50
N ALA A 11 11.91 -7.05 20.01
CA ALA A 11 10.78 -6.14 20.21
C ALA A 11 10.12 -5.75 18.87
N THR A 12 10.92 -5.56 17.81
CA THR A 12 10.39 -5.24 16.47
C THR A 12 9.59 -6.42 15.89
N ARG A 13 10.02 -7.67 16.14
CA ARG A 13 9.25 -8.86 15.77
C ARG A 13 7.92 -8.91 16.50
N ALA A 14 7.93 -8.78 17.83
CA ALA A 14 6.69 -8.78 18.63
C ALA A 14 5.72 -7.66 18.20
N ALA A 15 6.22 -6.47 17.91
CA ALA A 15 5.40 -5.38 17.38
C ALA A 15 4.84 -5.71 15.99
N ASN A 16 5.62 -6.38 15.14
CA ASN A 16 5.13 -6.82 13.83
C ASN A 16 4.04 -7.89 13.95
N ASP A 17 4.21 -8.85 14.85
CA ASP A 17 3.21 -9.87 15.14
C ASP A 17 1.92 -9.23 15.66
N LEU A 18 2.02 -8.23 16.53
CA LEU A 18 0.87 -7.47 17.03
C LEU A 18 0.14 -6.75 15.89
N VAL A 19 0.84 -6.00 15.04
CA VAL A 19 0.21 -5.28 13.90
C VAL A 19 -0.45 -6.25 12.91
N LEU A 20 0.10 -7.46 12.76
CA LEU A 20 -0.45 -8.50 11.89
C LEU A 20 -1.47 -9.41 12.58
N SER A 21 -1.73 -9.20 13.88
CA SER A 21 -2.72 -9.98 14.63
C SER A 21 -4.13 -9.74 14.11
N LYS A 22 -5.02 -10.70 14.34
CA LYS A 22 -6.41 -10.59 13.94
C LYS A 22 -7.07 -9.42 14.66
N GLU A 23 -6.79 -9.31 15.94
CA GLU A 23 -7.34 -8.33 16.87
C GLU A 23 -6.98 -6.90 16.45
N ALA A 24 -5.69 -6.65 16.14
CA ALA A 24 -5.25 -5.34 15.69
C ALA A 24 -5.83 -4.97 14.32
N GLN A 25 -5.86 -5.92 13.37
CA GLN A 25 -6.43 -5.66 12.04
C GLN A 25 -7.93 -5.43 12.07
N THR A 26 -8.68 -6.14 12.92
CA THR A 26 -10.11 -5.88 13.15
C THR A 26 -10.32 -4.49 13.75
N ALA A 27 -9.54 -4.11 14.76
CA ALA A 27 -9.64 -2.78 15.37
C ALA A 27 -9.33 -1.65 14.36
N LEU A 28 -8.35 -1.85 13.47
CA LEU A 28 -8.02 -0.89 12.40
C LEU A 28 -9.13 -0.79 11.35
N LEU A 29 -9.80 -1.90 11.03
CA LEU A 29 -10.96 -1.90 10.15
C LEU A 29 -12.12 -1.11 10.77
N GLU A 30 -12.45 -1.37 12.02
CA GLU A 30 -13.60 -0.76 12.71
C GLU A 30 -13.42 0.74 12.94
N ASN A 31 -12.20 1.17 13.29
CA ASN A 31 -11.95 2.56 13.71
C ASN A 31 -11.43 3.46 12.58
N ALA A 32 -10.80 2.88 11.57
CA ALA A 32 -10.09 3.64 10.53
C ALA A 32 -10.35 3.11 9.11
N PHE A 33 -11.25 2.14 8.94
CA PHE A 33 -11.62 1.55 7.65
C PHE A 33 -10.43 0.98 6.87
N HIS A 34 -9.35 0.62 7.56
CA HIS A 34 -8.22 -0.07 6.95
C HIS A 34 -8.65 -1.49 6.58
N ARG A 35 -8.66 -1.78 5.27
CA ARG A 35 -8.90 -3.13 4.77
C ARG A 35 -7.85 -4.10 5.34
N PRO A 36 -8.26 -5.18 6.02
CA PRO A 36 -7.35 -6.18 6.54
C PRO A 36 -6.57 -6.88 5.42
N SER A 37 -5.31 -7.23 5.70
CA SER A 37 -4.52 -8.12 4.84
C SER A 37 -4.81 -9.59 5.12
N ARG A 38 -5.37 -9.90 6.30
CA ARG A 38 -5.80 -11.24 6.68
C ARG A 38 -7.10 -11.64 5.97
N SER A 39 -7.10 -12.83 5.37
CA SER A 39 -8.26 -13.40 4.69
C SER A 39 -9.29 -14.04 5.63
N ASP A 40 -8.94 -14.27 6.90
CA ASP A 40 -9.84 -14.85 7.92
C ASP A 40 -10.70 -13.82 8.67
N ILE A 41 -10.65 -12.55 8.26
CA ILE A 41 -11.49 -11.47 8.76
C ILE A 41 -12.59 -11.17 7.74
N ASP A 42 -13.83 -11.41 8.15
CA ASP A 42 -15.01 -11.12 7.35
C ASP A 42 -15.40 -9.64 7.51
N MET A 43 -14.96 -8.80 6.58
CA MET A 43 -15.17 -7.34 6.64
C MET A 43 -16.65 -6.95 6.71
N SER A 44 -17.54 -7.74 6.11
CA SER A 44 -18.98 -7.43 6.05
C SER A 44 -19.63 -7.40 7.43
N LYS A 45 -19.01 -8.03 8.43
CA LYS A 45 -19.45 -8.03 9.83
C LYS A 45 -19.05 -6.79 10.62
N HIS A 46 -18.11 -6.00 10.10
CA HIS A 46 -17.53 -4.86 10.81
C HIS A 46 -17.90 -3.52 10.16
N VAL A 47 -18.06 -3.47 8.83
CA VAL A 47 -18.30 -2.23 8.08
C VAL A 47 -19.19 -2.48 6.85
N GLU A 48 -19.98 -1.48 6.48
CA GLU A 48 -20.76 -1.47 5.23
C GLU A 48 -19.92 -0.92 4.07
N LEU A 49 -18.91 -1.69 3.65
CA LEU A 49 -18.06 -1.36 2.49
C LEU A 49 -18.21 -2.42 1.39
N PRO A 50 -18.03 -2.04 0.11
CA PRO A 50 -18.07 -2.99 -0.99
C PRO A 50 -17.00 -4.08 -0.84
N ALA A 51 -17.38 -5.30 -1.18
CA ALA A 51 -16.47 -6.45 -1.23
C ALA A 51 -15.40 -6.22 -2.32
N ILE A 52 -14.19 -6.78 -2.18
CA ILE A 52 -13.11 -6.50 -3.17
C ILE A 52 -13.38 -7.14 -4.51
N GLU A 53 -14.15 -8.21 -4.50
CA GLU A 53 -14.63 -8.92 -5.67
C GLU A 53 -15.53 -8.03 -6.53
N SER A 54 -16.11 -6.97 -5.95
CA SER A 54 -16.90 -5.97 -6.66
C SER A 54 -16.06 -4.81 -7.23
N VAL A 55 -14.75 -4.78 -6.95
CA VAL A 55 -13.81 -3.77 -7.44
C VAL A 55 -12.94 -4.39 -8.53
N GLU A 56 -12.67 -3.65 -9.61
CA GLU A 56 -11.70 -4.09 -10.61
C GLU A 56 -10.29 -4.08 -10.01
N VAL A 57 -9.66 -5.25 -9.93
CA VAL A 57 -8.31 -5.42 -9.39
C VAL A 57 -7.36 -5.84 -10.51
N PHE A 58 -6.32 -5.04 -10.73
CA PHE A 58 -5.23 -5.38 -11.64
C PHE A 58 -4.16 -6.17 -10.89
N ALA A 59 -3.65 -7.23 -11.52
CA ALA A 59 -2.54 -8.00 -10.98
C ALA A 59 -1.29 -7.11 -10.84
N ILE A 60 -0.59 -7.25 -9.73
CA ILE A 60 0.68 -6.57 -9.48
C ILE A 60 1.80 -7.36 -10.15
N ASP A 61 2.61 -6.69 -10.96
CA ASP A 61 3.90 -7.22 -11.43
C ASP A 61 4.92 -7.11 -10.29
N GLU A 62 5.12 -8.21 -9.55
CA GLU A 62 6.05 -8.27 -8.43
C GLU A 62 7.51 -8.01 -8.84
N ASP A 63 7.88 -8.30 -10.09
CA ASP A 63 9.23 -8.06 -10.61
C ASP A 63 9.48 -6.59 -10.99
N ALA A 64 8.42 -5.80 -11.15
CA ALA A 64 8.50 -4.38 -11.48
C ALA A 64 9.28 -3.57 -10.43
N ALA A 65 9.35 -4.05 -9.18
CA ALA A 65 10.13 -3.43 -8.12
C ALA A 65 11.60 -3.25 -8.49
N SER A 66 12.18 -4.19 -9.25
CA SER A 66 13.57 -4.12 -9.73
C SER A 66 13.82 -2.95 -10.70
N LYS A 67 12.77 -2.47 -11.37
CA LYS A 67 12.81 -1.40 -12.37
C LYS A 67 12.32 -0.06 -11.82
N ARG A 68 12.19 0.07 -10.49
CA ARG A 68 11.66 1.27 -9.84
C ARG A 68 12.35 2.55 -10.29
N ASP A 69 13.67 2.54 -10.40
CA ASP A 69 14.43 3.76 -10.75
C ASP A 69 14.24 4.17 -12.22
N GLU A 70 14.16 3.20 -13.14
CA GLU A 70 13.82 3.45 -14.55
C GLU A 70 12.42 4.03 -14.66
N PHE A 71 11.46 3.42 -13.97
CA PHE A 71 10.07 3.88 -13.92
C PHE A 71 9.98 5.33 -13.42
N LEU A 72 10.69 5.67 -12.34
CA LEU A 72 10.69 7.04 -11.79
C LEU A 72 11.34 8.05 -12.73
N LYS A 73 12.48 7.72 -13.35
CA LYS A 73 13.13 8.59 -14.36
C LYS A 73 12.20 8.86 -15.53
N ARG A 74 11.55 7.82 -16.06
CA ARG A 74 10.57 7.94 -17.14
C ARG A 74 9.37 8.81 -16.72
N ARG A 75 8.86 8.65 -15.49
CA ARG A 75 7.76 9.48 -14.97
C ARG A 75 8.16 10.95 -14.83
N GLN A 76 9.36 11.23 -14.34
CA GLN A 76 9.87 12.60 -14.17
C GLN A 76 10.07 13.33 -15.51
N SER A 77 10.48 12.62 -16.57
CA SER A 77 10.62 13.22 -17.89
C SER A 77 9.28 13.72 -18.43
N TYR A 78 8.18 12.96 -18.25
CA TYR A 78 6.84 13.42 -18.61
C TYR A 78 6.37 14.63 -17.79
N ALA A 79 6.67 14.66 -16.49
CA ALA A 79 6.32 15.81 -15.63
C ALA A 79 7.03 17.10 -16.06
N THR A 80 8.29 16.99 -16.48
CA THR A 80 9.12 18.12 -16.92
C THR A 80 8.76 18.60 -18.33
N VAL A 81 8.30 17.70 -19.21
CA VAL A 81 7.78 18.07 -20.53
C VAL A 81 6.45 18.83 -20.40
N ARG A 82 5.59 18.43 -19.45
CA ARG A 82 4.28 19.10 -19.25
C ARG A 82 4.41 20.51 -18.68
N SER A 83 5.46 20.82 -17.92
CA SER A 83 5.75 22.18 -17.45
C SER A 83 6.39 23.09 -18.50
N ARG A 84 6.72 22.55 -19.69
CA ARG A 84 7.31 23.28 -20.83
C ARG A 84 6.35 23.50 -22.00
N SER A 85 5.04 23.27 -21.84
CA SER A 85 4.08 23.69 -22.86
C SER A 85 4.10 25.22 -22.96
N PRO A 86 4.36 25.81 -24.15
CA PRO A 86 4.38 27.25 -24.30
C PRO A 86 2.98 27.78 -24.03
N SER A 87 2.91 28.82 -23.21
CA SER A 87 1.73 29.68 -23.11
C SER A 87 1.26 30.01 -24.52
N GLY A 88 0.04 29.58 -24.86
CA GLY A 88 -0.64 30.03 -26.05
C GLY A 88 -0.81 31.54 -25.98
N CYS A 89 -0.06 32.24 -26.82
CA CYS A 89 -0.34 33.57 -27.34
C CYS A 89 0.11 33.52 -28.80
N ASP A 90 -0.84 33.29 -29.69
CA ASP A 90 -1.08 34.05 -30.92
C ASP A 90 -2.51 33.75 -31.38
#